data_AF-K1W1P6-F1
#
_entry.id   AF-K1W1P6-F1
#
_cell.length_a   1.000
_cell.length_b   1.000
_cell.length_c   1.000
_cell.angle_alpha   90.00
_cell.angle_beta   90.00
_cell.angle_gamma   90.00
#
_symmetry.space_group_name_H-M   'P 1'
#
loop_
_entity.id
_entity.type
_entity.pdbx_description
1 polymer ?
#
loop_
_entity_poly.entity_id
_entity_poly.type
_entity_poly.pdbx_seq_one_letter_code
_entity_poly.pdbx_strand_id
1 'polypeptide(L)'
;MADLESTHSSSHALSDEVEPERRETHSESGGQSFDDPDSSGDDAMADVVDVQADVAGDYGEDMLLAEGEQGGGKRVKAWVDRGTGHCKGVYDDHNDVALLIVEAEDPPPEIRHAEGAEGPGGFLKDDLLLNTRVSKEEKYDRQQGTLIVWTDHTTQQDIALSFQDVEGCDDIWQFIVEVQKHLSNQFGDDQKMAMASSSSPLATSPLLGSSTPQLGGMPRDEWQQPTLANIKDHEMWLRMQAKSAAGRERAVEHIIGEHYIKQLIGVLNQAEDLESINDLHALCSLMQTILMFNDNGIFEYILQDDIFMGVLGMLEYDPEFPTLKASYRAFFRQYSKFRQVVEIKDESIRNKIHQTSRLLYLKDVVLARLLDDPTFGILNSFVFFNQVDITTYIQSDEQLLHDLFVDFRTDDEGGNDAKKRDLVVFLHQLMVMGKGLQLANRLALYRTLLDRGLLFACEWAFRQREAVILHAGAEILTLAVEHDVNAVRLHVLREEEISRRTLVLEVIGLLQSTRDQGLMQQMIESLKTLLEGGQENEVSFWFKDELTVKQFARVKEMPVVETFTQYFYDLCAAQLFAPVSALPELKDLSGV
;
A
#
# COMPACT_ATOMS: atom_id res chain seq x y z
N MET A 1 53.20 -9.89 -54.99
CA MET A 1 52.38 -9.26 -56.05
C MET A 1 51.26 -8.50 -55.35
N ALA A 2 51.08 -7.19 -55.42
CA ALA A 2 51.88 -6.00 -55.77
C ALA A 2 51.03 -4.87 -55.11
N ASP A 3 51.57 -4.12 -54.15
CA ASP A 3 52.04 -2.71 -54.29
C ASP A 3 50.89 -1.70 -54.55
N LEU A 4 50.78 -0.50 -53.96
CA LEU A 4 51.66 0.35 -53.15
C LEU A 4 50.85 1.59 -52.65
N GLU A 5 51.36 2.25 -51.58
CA GLU A 5 51.17 3.67 -51.12
C GLU A 5 49.91 4.03 -50.29
N SER A 6 49.90 4.45 -49.00
CA SER A 6 50.82 5.17 -48.07
C SER A 6 51.07 6.62 -48.50
N THR A 7 50.82 7.73 -47.78
CA THR A 7 50.75 8.06 -46.33
C THR A 7 50.35 9.56 -46.11
N HIS A 8 50.08 9.95 -44.85
CA HIS A 8 50.27 11.27 -44.19
C HIS A 8 49.32 12.46 -44.50
N SER A 9 49.11 13.50 -43.67
CA SER A 9 49.29 13.83 -42.24
C SER A 9 48.94 15.32 -42.04
N SER A 10 48.24 15.67 -40.93
CA SER A 10 48.44 16.84 -40.04
C SER A 10 48.24 18.32 -40.48
N SER A 11 47.49 19.03 -39.58
CA SER A 11 47.71 20.36 -38.96
C SER A 11 47.35 21.72 -39.61
N HIS A 12 46.50 22.47 -38.88
CA HIS A 12 46.53 23.88 -38.44
C HIS A 12 46.72 25.06 -39.44
N ALA A 13 45.81 26.06 -39.37
CA ALA A 13 46.04 27.53 -39.32
C ALA A 13 44.72 28.31 -39.64
N LEU A 14 44.14 29.08 -38.70
CA LEU A 14 44.23 30.56 -38.48
C LEU A 14 43.38 31.40 -39.47
N SER A 15 42.30 32.06 -39.00
CA SER A 15 42.18 33.54 -38.73
C SER A 15 41.71 34.31 -39.99
N ASP A 16 40.95 35.42 -40.01
CA ASP A 16 40.55 36.45 -39.04
C ASP A 16 39.48 37.38 -39.67
N GLU A 17 39.01 38.38 -38.91
CA GLU A 17 38.25 39.61 -39.28
C GLU A 17 36.69 39.49 -39.35
N VAL A 18 35.84 40.30 -38.70
CA VAL A 18 35.85 41.75 -38.37
C VAL A 18 34.93 42.04 -37.15
N GLU A 19 35.39 42.86 -36.20
CA GLU A 19 34.65 43.58 -35.12
C GLU A 19 34.37 45.06 -35.57
N PRO A 20 33.82 46.02 -34.78
CA PRO A 20 32.77 46.06 -33.73
C PRO A 20 31.85 47.34 -33.80
N GLU A 21 30.78 47.44 -32.99
CA GLU A 21 30.26 48.72 -32.39
C GLU A 21 29.51 48.37 -31.08
N ARG A 22 30.02 48.64 -29.86
CA ARG A 22 30.15 49.88 -29.05
C ARG A 22 28.85 50.53 -28.52
N ARG A 23 28.60 50.36 -27.21
CA ARG A 23 28.48 51.37 -26.12
C ARG A 23 27.62 50.81 -24.95
N GLU A 24 28.24 50.42 -23.83
CA GLU A 24 28.51 51.22 -22.60
C GLU A 24 27.22 51.66 -21.86
N THR A 25 26.81 50.98 -20.78
CA THR A 25 27.22 51.15 -19.36
C THR A 25 27.04 52.56 -18.79
N HIS A 26 26.29 52.69 -17.69
CA HIS A 26 26.77 53.41 -16.51
C HIS A 26 26.04 52.99 -15.23
N SER A 27 26.84 52.92 -14.18
CA SER A 27 26.61 52.48 -12.81
C SER A 27 26.52 53.68 -11.84
N GLU A 28 26.14 53.36 -10.59
CA GLU A 28 26.40 54.10 -9.32
C GLU A 28 25.56 55.38 -9.06
N SER A 29 25.20 55.78 -7.83
CA SER A 29 25.23 55.25 -6.46
C SER A 29 24.56 56.29 -5.53
N GLY A 30 24.17 55.89 -4.30
CA GLY A 30 23.87 56.76 -3.15
C GLY A 30 22.42 57.25 -3.04
N GLY A 31 21.72 57.28 -1.90
CA GLY A 31 22.05 57.06 -0.50
C GLY A 31 21.18 57.99 0.38
N GLN A 32 20.68 57.47 1.51
CA GLN A 32 20.24 58.15 2.75
C GLN A 32 18.76 58.59 2.96
N SER A 33 18.08 57.81 3.84
CA SER A 33 17.42 58.15 5.13
C SER A 33 16.47 59.36 5.28
N PHE A 34 15.26 59.14 5.82
CA PHE A 34 14.85 59.41 7.23
C PHE A 34 13.34 59.09 7.47
N ASP A 35 13.05 58.40 8.59
CA ASP A 35 11.94 58.44 9.59
C ASP A 35 10.65 59.21 9.25
N ASP A 36 9.41 58.94 9.71
CA ASP A 36 8.69 58.07 10.69
C ASP A 36 7.19 58.53 10.55
N PRO A 37 6.20 58.20 11.42
CA PRO A 37 5.62 56.89 11.73
C PRO A 37 4.06 56.89 11.67
N ASP A 38 3.50 55.71 11.99
CA ASP A 38 2.32 55.48 12.84
C ASP A 38 0.94 55.10 12.25
N SER A 39 0.34 54.13 12.95
CA SER A 39 -1.10 53.82 13.12
C SER A 39 -1.81 52.80 12.21
N SER A 40 -1.72 51.53 12.63
CA SER A 40 -2.84 50.64 13.05
C SER A 40 -3.87 50.08 12.06
N GLY A 41 -4.06 48.75 12.11
CA GLY A 41 -5.41 48.15 12.16
C GLY A 41 -5.64 46.82 11.44
N ASP A 42 -5.61 45.74 12.24
CA ASP A 42 -6.38 44.49 12.18
C ASP A 42 -5.89 43.20 11.45
N ASP A 43 -5.91 42.17 12.31
CA ASP A 43 -5.58 40.76 12.24
C ASP A 43 -6.56 39.89 11.41
N ALA A 44 -6.04 38.79 10.84
CA ALA A 44 -6.72 37.47 10.83
C ALA A 44 -5.78 36.33 10.37
N MET A 45 -5.37 35.52 11.35
CA MET A 45 -5.29 34.04 11.39
C MET A 45 -4.96 33.25 10.10
N ALA A 46 -3.81 32.55 10.14
CA ALA A 46 -3.50 31.39 9.32
C ALA A 46 -3.66 30.11 10.17
N ASP A 47 -4.56 29.23 9.77
CA ASP A 47 -4.77 27.92 10.42
C ASP A 47 -3.70 26.91 9.95
N VAL A 48 -2.89 26.46 10.90
CA VAL A 48 -2.06 25.25 10.83
C VAL A 48 -2.67 24.29 11.84
N VAL A 49 -3.23 23.17 11.35
CA VAL A 49 -3.86 22.16 12.20
C VAL A 49 -2.78 21.21 12.71
N ASP A 50 -2.46 21.37 13.99
CA ASP A 50 -1.63 20.50 14.81
C ASP A 50 -2.54 19.42 15.43
N VAL A 51 -2.28 18.14 15.15
CA VAL A 51 -3.02 17.01 15.75
C VAL A 51 -2.13 16.40 16.82
N GLN A 52 -2.38 16.83 18.06
CA GLN A 52 -1.73 16.34 19.26
C GLN A 52 -2.39 15.03 19.71
N ALA A 53 -1.59 13.96 19.80
CA ALA A 53 -1.99 12.66 20.30
C ALA A 53 -2.01 12.70 21.84
N ASP A 54 -3.19 12.53 22.44
CA ASP A 54 -3.35 12.40 23.88
C ASP A 54 -3.27 10.94 24.34
N VAL A 55 -2.57 10.80 25.46
CA VAL A 55 -2.13 9.59 26.16
C VAL A 55 -3.32 8.89 26.86
N ALA A 56 -3.51 7.60 26.58
CA ALA A 56 -4.45 6.76 27.32
C ALA A 56 -3.82 6.30 28.65
N GLY A 57 -4.38 6.77 29.76
CA GLY A 57 -4.10 6.31 31.12
C GLY A 57 -5.14 5.29 31.60
N ASP A 58 -4.60 4.22 32.17
CA ASP A 58 -5.20 3.10 32.89
C ASP A 58 -6.13 3.52 34.05
N TYR A 59 -7.35 2.95 34.10
CA TYR A 59 -8.14 2.72 35.32
C TYR A 59 -9.17 1.60 35.06
N GLY A 60 -8.91 0.42 35.60
CA GLY A 60 -9.96 -0.55 35.95
C GLY A 60 -10.47 -0.29 37.37
N GLU A 61 -11.79 -0.37 37.58
CA GLU A 61 -12.41 -0.82 38.84
C GLU A 61 -13.93 -1.05 38.68
N ASP A 62 -14.33 -2.29 38.96
CA ASP A 62 -15.53 -2.77 39.65
C ASP A 62 -16.88 -2.04 39.52
N MET A 63 -17.87 -2.76 38.96
CA MET A 63 -19.29 -2.45 39.17
C MET A 63 -20.05 -3.66 39.75
N LEU A 64 -20.17 -3.65 41.07
CA LEU A 64 -21.03 -4.54 41.85
C LEU A 64 -22.50 -4.12 41.80
N LEU A 65 -23.36 -5.13 41.81
CA LEU A 65 -24.82 -5.12 41.72
C LEU A 65 -25.51 -4.32 42.85
N ALA A 66 -26.56 -3.58 42.50
CA ALA A 66 -27.58 -3.12 43.45
C ALA A 66 -28.98 -3.29 42.85
N GLU A 67 -29.80 -4.14 43.50
CA GLU A 67 -31.23 -4.29 43.24
C GLU A 67 -32.05 -3.14 43.86
N GLY A 68 -33.11 -2.71 43.18
CA GLY A 68 -34.07 -1.72 43.69
C GLY A 68 -35.25 -1.42 42.78
N GLU A 69 -36.29 -2.25 42.87
CA GLU A 69 -37.73 -1.99 42.67
C GLU A 69 -38.35 -1.58 41.30
N GLN A 70 -39.27 -2.48 40.88
CA GLN A 70 -40.61 -2.27 40.31
C GLN A 70 -40.78 -1.59 38.94
N GLY A 71 -40.91 -2.43 37.92
CA GLY A 71 -41.59 -2.10 36.67
C GLY A 71 -41.70 -3.32 35.77
N GLY A 72 -42.92 -3.69 35.36
CA GLY A 72 -43.19 -4.88 34.55
C GLY A 72 -42.35 -4.95 33.28
N GLY A 73 -41.41 -5.87 33.23
CA GLY A 73 -40.55 -6.15 32.08
C GLY A 73 -40.31 -7.64 31.96
N LYS A 74 -40.33 -8.15 30.73
CA LYS A 74 -40.07 -9.55 30.37
C LYS A 74 -38.93 -10.13 31.21
N ARG A 75 -39.11 -11.35 31.75
CA ARG A 75 -38.04 -12.14 32.39
C ARG A 75 -36.79 -12.08 31.50
N VAL A 76 -35.75 -11.41 31.97
CA VAL A 76 -34.43 -11.42 31.34
C VAL A 76 -33.95 -12.88 31.42
N LYS A 77 -33.66 -13.50 30.26
CA LYS A 77 -32.93 -14.77 30.24
C LYS A 77 -31.58 -14.49 30.89
N ALA A 78 -31.34 -15.04 32.07
CA ALA A 78 -30.02 -14.98 32.69
C ALA A 78 -29.07 -15.86 31.87
N TRP A 79 -27.95 -15.28 31.43
CA TRP A 79 -26.88 -16.03 30.76
C TRP A 79 -26.21 -16.96 31.77
N VAL A 80 -25.94 -18.19 31.36
CA VAL A 80 -25.25 -19.18 32.18
C VAL A 80 -23.82 -19.26 31.69
N ASP A 81 -22.89 -18.79 32.52
CA ASP A 81 -21.45 -18.86 32.24
C ASP A 81 -20.97 -20.32 32.26
N ARG A 82 -20.25 -20.71 31.22
CA ARG A 82 -19.66 -22.06 31.05
C ARG A 82 -18.15 -22.08 31.29
N GLY A 83 -17.53 -20.96 31.65
CA GLY A 83 -16.11 -20.86 31.93
C GLY A 83 -15.31 -20.26 30.77
N THR A 84 -14.03 -20.04 31.03
CA THR A 84 -13.07 -19.42 30.10
C THR A 84 -12.12 -20.47 29.53
N GLY A 85 -11.79 -20.34 28.25
CA GLY A 85 -10.96 -21.32 27.56
C GLY A 85 -10.49 -20.83 26.20
N HIS A 86 -9.61 -21.62 25.57
CA HIS A 86 -9.04 -21.33 24.26
C HIS A 86 -10.03 -21.73 23.17
N CYS A 87 -10.49 -20.76 22.37
CA CYS A 87 -11.40 -20.98 21.25
C CYS A 87 -10.63 -21.21 19.94
N LYS A 88 -10.99 -22.24 19.17
CA LYS A 88 -10.42 -22.55 17.86
C LYS A 88 -11.49 -23.04 16.88
N GLY A 89 -11.37 -22.63 15.62
CA GLY A 89 -12.12 -23.19 14.51
C GLY A 89 -11.38 -24.37 13.89
N VAL A 90 -12.04 -25.51 13.74
CA VAL A 90 -11.48 -26.71 13.12
C VAL A 90 -12.37 -27.11 11.95
N TYR A 91 -11.78 -27.27 10.77
CA TYR A 91 -12.47 -27.78 9.59
C TYR A 91 -11.96 -29.18 9.26
N ASP A 92 -12.87 -30.14 9.16
CA ASP A 92 -12.59 -31.52 8.77
C ASP A 92 -12.88 -31.70 7.27
N ASP A 93 -11.81 -31.69 6.46
CA ASP A 93 -11.85 -31.88 5.00
C ASP A 93 -12.50 -33.22 4.58
N HIS A 94 -12.46 -34.25 5.42
CA HIS A 94 -12.95 -35.58 5.06
C HIS A 94 -14.47 -35.71 5.21
N ASN A 95 -15.06 -35.02 6.18
CA ASN A 95 -16.49 -35.04 6.45
C ASN A 95 -17.20 -33.73 6.05
N ASP A 96 -16.44 -32.72 5.60
CA ASP A 96 -16.92 -31.37 5.29
C ASP A 96 -17.72 -30.76 6.47
N VAL A 97 -17.12 -30.85 7.64
CA VAL A 97 -17.69 -30.36 8.90
C VAL A 97 -16.74 -29.34 9.50
N ALA A 98 -17.23 -28.12 9.68
CA ALA A 98 -16.59 -27.11 10.50
C ALA A 98 -17.12 -27.14 11.94
N LEU A 99 -16.21 -27.09 12.92
CA LEU A 99 -16.49 -27.09 14.34
C LEU A 99 -15.85 -25.86 15.01
N LEU A 100 -16.57 -25.25 15.95
CA LEU A 100 -16.03 -24.32 16.93
C LEU A 100 -15.82 -25.06 18.24
N ILE A 101 -14.58 -25.08 18.70
CA ILE A 101 -14.16 -25.81 19.90
C ILE A 101 -13.61 -24.82 20.92
N VAL A 102 -14.02 -24.96 22.18
CA VAL A 102 -13.46 -24.21 23.32
C VAL A 102 -12.89 -25.20 24.33
N GLU A 103 -11.58 -25.13 24.55
CA GLU A 103 -10.82 -25.97 25.49
C GLU A 103 -10.61 -25.22 26.82
N ALA A 104 -10.95 -25.84 27.96
CA ALA A 104 -10.77 -25.20 29.28
C ALA A 104 -9.29 -24.91 29.59
N GLU A 105 -8.99 -23.77 30.22
CA GLU A 105 -7.63 -23.33 30.52
C GLU A 105 -6.95 -24.13 31.65
N ASP A 106 -7.73 -24.71 32.58
CA ASP A 106 -7.25 -25.60 33.65
C ASP A 106 -8.29 -26.68 33.99
N PRO A 107 -7.97 -28.00 33.91
CA PRO A 107 -8.89 -29.04 34.38
C PRO A 107 -8.90 -29.06 35.92
N PRO A 108 -10.08 -29.22 36.58
CA PRO A 108 -10.18 -29.31 38.03
C PRO A 108 -9.30 -30.44 38.62
N PRO A 109 -8.72 -30.27 39.82
CA PRO A 109 -7.80 -31.24 40.41
C PRO A 109 -8.42 -32.61 40.77
N GLU A 110 -9.74 -32.79 40.62
CA GLU A 110 -10.44 -34.03 41.00
C GLU A 110 -10.35 -35.17 39.96
N ILE A 111 -9.79 -34.95 38.76
CA ILE A 111 -9.61 -35.98 37.72
C ILE A 111 -8.12 -36.27 37.45
N ARG A 112 -7.27 -36.22 38.48
CA ARG A 112 -5.87 -36.70 38.37
C ARG A 112 -5.70 -38.21 38.61
N HIS A 113 -6.80 -38.95 38.80
CA HIS A 113 -6.76 -40.39 39.06
C HIS A 113 -7.80 -41.16 38.22
N ALA A 114 -7.50 -41.33 36.93
CA ALA A 114 -7.97 -42.47 36.16
C ALA A 114 -6.96 -42.77 35.03
N GLU A 115 -5.73 -43.13 35.41
CA GLU A 115 -4.90 -43.95 34.52
C GLU A 115 -5.59 -45.30 34.33
N GLY A 116 -6.03 -45.60 33.11
CA GLY A 116 -6.34 -46.98 32.69
C GLY A 116 -7.72 -47.19 32.09
N ALA A 117 -7.85 -46.93 30.79
CA ALA A 117 -8.56 -47.79 29.85
C ALA A 117 -8.30 -47.31 28.42
N GLU A 118 -7.35 -47.94 27.72
CA GLU A 118 -7.26 -47.88 26.26
C GLU A 118 -8.51 -48.55 25.66
N GLY A 119 -9.49 -47.73 25.27
CA GLY A 119 -10.58 -48.14 24.38
C GLY A 119 -10.19 -47.95 22.91
N PRO A 120 -10.67 -48.80 21.98
CA PRO A 120 -10.27 -48.71 20.58
C PRO A 120 -11.04 -47.56 19.90
N GLY A 121 -10.38 -46.41 19.78
CA GLY A 121 -10.91 -45.22 19.13
C GLY A 121 -10.39 -43.96 19.81
N GLY A 122 -9.15 -43.57 19.47
CA GLY A 122 -8.56 -42.33 19.95
C GLY A 122 -9.27 -41.09 19.38
N PHE A 123 -9.14 -39.96 20.10
CA PHE A 123 -9.58 -38.59 19.79
C PHE A 123 -10.87 -38.04 20.42
N LEU A 124 -11.30 -38.49 21.61
CA LEU A 124 -12.27 -37.70 22.40
C LEU A 124 -11.74 -37.51 23.83
N LYS A 125 -11.16 -36.34 24.11
CA LYS A 125 -11.05 -35.82 25.48
C LYS A 125 -12.42 -35.24 25.85
N ASP A 126 -13.01 -35.71 26.93
CA ASP A 126 -14.31 -35.27 27.48
C ASP A 126 -14.28 -33.85 28.11
N ASP A 127 -13.25 -33.03 27.86
CA ASP A 127 -13.03 -31.74 28.52
C ASP A 127 -13.17 -30.53 27.57
N LEU A 128 -14.25 -30.49 26.76
CA LEU A 128 -14.56 -29.34 25.89
C LEU A 128 -15.69 -28.50 26.50
N LEU A 129 -15.46 -27.20 26.69
CA LEU A 129 -16.47 -26.24 27.19
C LEU A 129 -17.54 -25.94 26.15
N LEU A 130 -17.15 -25.97 24.86
CA LEU A 130 -18.03 -25.85 23.72
C LEU A 130 -17.51 -26.72 22.58
N ASN A 131 -18.41 -27.45 21.94
CA ASN A 131 -18.19 -28.12 20.67
C ASN A 131 -19.47 -27.95 19.85
N THR A 132 -19.48 -26.96 18.95
CA THR A 132 -20.63 -26.70 18.07
C THR A 132 -20.23 -26.80 16.62
N ARG A 133 -21.15 -27.27 15.78
CA ARG A 133 -20.96 -27.23 14.33
C ARG A 133 -21.29 -25.85 13.81
N VAL A 134 -20.48 -25.34 12.88
CA VAL A 134 -20.83 -24.14 12.11
C VAL A 134 -21.77 -24.54 10.98
N SER A 135 -22.99 -24.00 10.98
CA SER A 135 -24.00 -24.31 9.96
C SER A 135 -24.29 -23.13 9.05
N LYS A 136 -24.74 -23.42 7.84
CA LYS A 136 -25.19 -22.40 6.87
C LYS A 136 -26.53 -21.76 7.29
N GLU A 137 -27.39 -22.55 7.93
CA GLU A 137 -28.73 -22.13 8.33
C GLU A 137 -28.71 -21.22 9.56
N GLU A 138 -27.63 -21.27 10.35
CA GLU A 138 -27.45 -20.46 11.56
C GLU A 138 -27.03 -19.03 11.23
N LYS A 139 -27.58 -18.08 11.98
CA LYS A 139 -27.21 -16.66 11.89
C LYS A 139 -26.28 -16.30 13.03
N TYR A 140 -25.03 -16.02 12.68
CA TYR A 140 -24.03 -15.49 13.61
C TYR A 140 -24.01 -13.97 13.51
N ASP A 141 -24.02 -13.28 14.64
CA ASP A 141 -23.93 -11.84 14.74
C ASP A 141 -22.73 -11.45 15.59
N ARG A 142 -21.86 -10.58 15.05
CA ARG A 142 -20.77 -9.96 15.80
C ARG A 142 -21.23 -8.65 16.43
N GLN A 143 -21.04 -8.51 17.74
CA GLN A 143 -21.42 -7.32 18.50
C GLN A 143 -20.19 -6.74 19.21
N GLN A 144 -20.09 -5.40 19.21
CA GLN A 144 -19.08 -4.63 19.95
C GLN A 144 -17.61 -5.06 19.74
N GLY A 145 -17.30 -5.69 18.60
CA GLY A 145 -15.93 -6.09 18.24
C GLY A 145 -15.39 -7.34 18.94
N THR A 146 -15.90 -7.71 20.11
CA THR A 146 -15.40 -8.82 20.96
C THR A 146 -16.45 -9.87 21.33
N LEU A 147 -17.67 -9.80 20.80
CA LEU A 147 -18.75 -10.74 21.09
C LEU A 147 -19.31 -11.37 19.81
N ILE A 148 -19.45 -12.69 19.79
CA ILE A 148 -20.14 -13.44 18.73
C ILE A 148 -21.35 -14.14 19.34
N VAL A 149 -22.53 -13.94 18.77
CA VAL A 149 -23.80 -14.50 19.28
C VAL A 149 -24.54 -15.23 18.16
N TRP A 150 -25.10 -16.41 18.47
CA TRP A 150 -25.99 -17.14 17.56
C TRP A 150 -26.99 -17.99 18.34
N THR A 151 -27.98 -18.54 17.64
CA THR A 151 -28.90 -19.53 18.18
C THR A 151 -28.60 -20.87 17.52
N ASP A 152 -28.13 -21.84 18.29
CA ASP A 152 -27.90 -23.20 17.80
C ASP A 152 -29.26 -23.84 17.47
N HIS A 153 -29.47 -24.22 16.21
CA HIS A 153 -30.75 -24.77 15.76
C HIS A 153 -31.02 -26.19 16.29
N THR A 154 -29.96 -26.93 16.64
CA THR A 154 -30.03 -28.30 17.16
C THR A 154 -30.48 -28.30 18.62
N THR A 155 -29.92 -27.40 19.44
CA THR A 155 -30.23 -27.32 20.87
C THR A 155 -31.26 -26.24 21.20
N GLN A 156 -31.59 -25.35 20.26
CA GLN A 156 -32.46 -24.16 20.42
C GLN A 156 -31.98 -23.25 21.58
N GLN A 157 -30.68 -23.23 21.83
CA GLN A 157 -30.05 -22.39 22.86
C GLN A 157 -29.41 -21.17 22.20
N ASP A 158 -29.55 -20.02 22.87
CA ASP A 158 -28.81 -18.82 22.50
C ASP A 158 -27.40 -18.95 23.11
N ILE A 159 -26.38 -18.86 22.26
CA ILE A 159 -24.97 -19.00 22.64
C ILE A 159 -24.27 -17.68 22.36
N ALA A 160 -23.40 -17.27 23.28
CA ALA A 160 -22.54 -16.11 23.11
C ALA A 160 -21.10 -16.49 23.46
N LEU A 161 -20.15 -16.10 22.60
CA LEU A 161 -18.71 -16.19 22.82
C LEU A 161 -18.15 -14.78 23.00
N SER A 162 -17.64 -14.51 24.19
CA SER A 162 -16.92 -13.27 24.51
C SER A 162 -15.42 -13.50 24.46
N PHE A 163 -14.71 -12.62 23.76
CA PHE A 163 -13.26 -12.66 23.60
C PHE A 163 -12.60 -11.57 24.44
N GLN A 164 -11.42 -11.87 24.98
CA GLN A 164 -10.60 -10.90 25.69
C GLN A 164 -10.07 -9.82 24.74
N ASP A 165 -9.65 -10.23 23.54
CA ASP A 165 -9.06 -9.36 22.53
C ASP A 165 -9.88 -9.31 21.24
N VAL A 166 -9.86 -8.16 20.57
CA VAL A 166 -10.57 -7.93 19.29
C VAL A 166 -9.99 -8.80 18.17
N GLU A 167 -8.68 -9.05 18.19
CA GLU A 167 -7.97 -9.87 17.19
C GLU A 167 -8.45 -11.32 17.23
N GLY A 168 -8.52 -11.95 18.41
CA GLY A 168 -9.02 -13.32 18.56
C GLY A 168 -10.51 -13.46 18.20
N CYS A 169 -11.31 -12.42 18.41
CA CYS A 169 -12.70 -12.37 17.93
C CYS A 169 -12.76 -12.30 16.40
N ASP A 170 -11.89 -11.50 15.78
CA ASP A 170 -11.82 -11.35 14.32
C ASP A 170 -11.43 -12.68 13.65
N ASP A 171 -10.43 -13.39 14.18
CA ASP A 171 -9.99 -14.68 13.65
C ASP A 171 -11.12 -15.72 13.61
N ILE A 172 -11.85 -15.88 14.72
CA ILE A 172 -12.99 -16.81 14.78
C ILE A 172 -14.15 -16.33 13.90
N TRP A 173 -14.37 -15.01 13.82
CA TRP A 173 -15.39 -14.44 12.94
C TRP A 173 -15.09 -14.72 11.46
N GLN A 174 -13.86 -14.50 11.01
CA GLN A 174 -13.43 -14.79 9.63
C GLN A 174 -13.59 -16.28 9.32
N PHE A 175 -13.21 -17.17 10.25
CA PHE A 175 -13.42 -18.61 10.10
C PHE A 175 -14.89 -18.97 9.86
N ILE A 176 -15.82 -18.41 10.65
CA ILE A 176 -17.27 -18.64 10.47
C ILE A 176 -17.74 -18.16 9.09
N VAL A 177 -17.33 -16.96 8.67
CA VAL A 177 -17.71 -16.37 7.38
C VAL A 177 -17.18 -17.20 6.21
N GLU A 178 -15.93 -17.66 6.29
CA GLU A 178 -15.29 -18.49 5.27
C GLU A 178 -15.99 -19.84 5.12
N VAL A 179 -16.31 -20.50 6.24
CA VAL A 179 -17.06 -21.75 6.26
C VAL A 179 -18.47 -21.58 5.68
N GLN A 180 -19.20 -20.51 6.05
CA GLN A 180 -20.53 -20.25 5.50
C GLN A 180 -20.51 -20.00 3.99
N LYS A 181 -19.45 -19.36 3.48
CA LYS A 181 -19.20 -19.17 2.05
C LYS A 181 -18.87 -20.49 1.35
N HIS A 182 -18.02 -21.32 1.97
CA HIS A 182 -17.64 -22.64 1.44
C HIS A 182 -18.86 -23.57 1.33
N LEU A 183 -19.66 -23.69 2.40
CA LEU A 183 -20.92 -24.45 2.41
C LEU A 183 -21.96 -23.88 1.44
N SER A 184 -21.94 -22.57 1.17
CA SER A 184 -22.85 -21.96 0.19
C SER A 184 -22.48 -22.28 -1.26
N ASN A 185 -21.20 -22.45 -1.57
CA ASN A 185 -20.71 -22.75 -2.92
C ASN A 185 -20.91 -24.21 -3.32
N GLN A 186 -20.87 -25.17 -2.38
CA GLN A 186 -21.05 -26.59 -2.70
C GLN A 186 -22.46 -26.96 -3.18
N PHE A 187 -23.52 -26.38 -2.59
CA PHE A 187 -24.91 -26.67 -3.03
C PHE A 187 -25.28 -26.06 -4.39
N GLY A 188 -24.37 -25.30 -5.02
CA GLY A 188 -24.55 -24.75 -6.36
C GLY A 188 -24.15 -25.69 -7.51
N ASP A 189 -23.38 -26.74 -7.24
CA ASP A 189 -22.79 -27.60 -8.29
C ASP A 189 -23.60 -28.87 -8.61
N ASP A 190 -24.51 -29.31 -7.74
CA ASP A 190 -25.41 -30.45 -8.01
C ASP A 190 -26.62 -30.10 -8.91
N GLN A 191 -26.80 -28.82 -9.27
CA GLN A 191 -27.89 -28.36 -10.16
C GLN A 191 -27.38 -27.86 -11.53
N LYS A 192 -26.21 -28.34 -11.98
CA LYS A 192 -25.70 -28.06 -13.34
C LYS A 192 -25.42 -29.29 -14.22
N MET A 193 -25.81 -30.49 -13.77
CA MET A 193 -25.68 -31.73 -14.55
C MET A 193 -26.99 -32.52 -14.69
N ALA A 194 -28.09 -31.88 -15.12
CA ALA A 194 -29.20 -32.58 -15.73
C ALA A 194 -30.04 -31.66 -16.62
N MET A 195 -30.44 -32.18 -17.78
CA MET A 195 -31.38 -31.62 -18.76
C MET A 195 -30.78 -30.80 -19.92
N ALA A 196 -30.03 -31.52 -20.75
CA ALA A 196 -30.34 -31.51 -22.18
C ALA A 196 -31.65 -32.28 -22.44
N SER A 197 -32.43 -31.77 -23.40
CA SER A 197 -33.45 -32.48 -24.19
C SER A 197 -34.84 -32.80 -23.59
N SER A 198 -35.81 -32.08 -24.16
CA SER A 198 -37.05 -32.59 -24.77
C SER A 198 -38.27 -32.96 -23.91
N SER A 199 -39.41 -32.65 -24.53
CA SER A 199 -40.79 -33.12 -24.32
C SER A 199 -41.68 -32.38 -23.31
N SER A 200 -42.73 -31.76 -23.89
CA SER A 200 -43.95 -31.28 -23.24
C SER A 200 -44.64 -32.36 -22.39
N PRO A 201 -45.61 -31.96 -21.55
CA PRO A 201 -46.96 -32.44 -21.85
C PRO A 201 -48.06 -31.38 -21.75
N LEU A 202 -49.05 -31.59 -22.61
CA LEU A 202 -50.35 -30.94 -22.69
C LEU A 202 -51.27 -31.42 -21.55
N ALA A 203 -51.96 -30.49 -20.88
CA ALA A 203 -53.25 -30.76 -20.25
C ALA A 203 -54.11 -29.47 -20.17
N THR A 204 -55.00 -29.35 -21.17
CA THR A 204 -56.40 -28.89 -21.10
C THR A 204 -56.76 -27.55 -20.43
N SER A 205 -57.12 -26.58 -21.28
CA SER A 205 -57.91 -25.36 -20.97
C SER A 205 -59.37 -25.69 -20.60
N PRO A 206 -60.17 -24.71 -20.09
CA PRO A 206 -60.81 -23.75 -20.99
C PRO A 206 -60.81 -22.28 -20.52
N LEU A 207 -61.02 -21.43 -21.52
CA LEU A 207 -61.04 -19.97 -21.57
C LEU A 207 -62.18 -19.34 -20.75
N LEU A 208 -61.93 -18.18 -20.11
CA LEU A 208 -62.68 -16.94 -20.38
C LEU A 208 -61.97 -15.74 -19.72
N GLY A 209 -61.93 -14.62 -20.44
CA GLY A 209 -60.94 -13.57 -20.26
C GLY A 209 -61.08 -12.63 -19.06
N SER A 210 -59.98 -11.94 -18.79
CA SER A 210 -60.02 -10.55 -18.37
C SER A 210 -58.72 -9.88 -18.84
N SER A 211 -58.91 -8.75 -19.48
CA SER A 211 -57.90 -7.82 -19.96
C SER A 211 -57.01 -7.33 -18.82
N THR A 212 -55.77 -7.80 -18.78
CA THR A 212 -54.66 -7.07 -18.16
C THR A 212 -53.83 -6.44 -19.27
N PRO A 213 -53.51 -5.13 -19.19
CA PRO A 213 -52.73 -4.49 -20.24
C PRO A 213 -51.34 -5.12 -20.23
N GLN A 214 -50.89 -5.52 -21.43
CA GLN A 214 -49.47 -5.69 -21.71
C GLN A 214 -48.76 -4.40 -21.27
N LEU A 215 -48.06 -4.45 -20.14
CA LEU A 215 -46.83 -3.70 -20.00
C LEU A 215 -45.90 -4.30 -21.06
N GLY A 216 -45.81 -3.59 -22.18
CA GLY A 216 -44.98 -3.96 -23.31
C GLY A 216 -43.58 -4.32 -22.84
N GLY A 217 -43.00 -5.34 -23.48
CA GLY A 217 -41.56 -5.47 -23.48
C GLY A 217 -40.98 -4.12 -23.86
N MET A 218 -40.22 -3.53 -22.94
CA MET A 218 -39.36 -2.41 -23.27
C MET A 218 -38.58 -2.82 -24.52
N PRO A 219 -38.47 -1.96 -25.54
CA PRO A 219 -37.58 -2.23 -26.66
C PRO A 219 -36.22 -2.62 -26.09
N ARG A 220 -35.51 -3.56 -26.73
CA ARG A 220 -34.05 -3.53 -26.63
C ARG A 220 -33.67 -2.17 -27.22
N ASP A 221 -33.54 -1.14 -26.38
CA ASP A 221 -33.04 0.15 -26.82
C ASP A 221 -31.69 -0.11 -27.48
N GLU A 222 -31.64 0.02 -28.80
CA GLU A 222 -30.39 -0.08 -29.55
C GLU A 222 -29.49 1.03 -29.04
N TRP A 223 -28.37 0.64 -28.46
CA TRP A 223 -27.37 1.60 -28.00
C TRP A 223 -26.90 2.44 -29.20
N GLN A 224 -27.12 3.75 -29.12
CA GLN A 224 -26.72 4.66 -30.19
C GLN A 224 -25.25 5.03 -30.04
N GLN A 225 -24.59 5.40 -31.14
CA GLN A 225 -23.24 5.94 -31.05
C GLN A 225 -23.25 7.28 -30.31
N PRO A 226 -22.25 7.56 -29.46
CA PRO A 226 -22.17 8.83 -28.78
C PRO A 226 -21.88 9.94 -29.79
N THR A 227 -22.62 11.04 -29.67
CA THR A 227 -22.51 12.26 -30.46
C THR A 227 -22.74 13.46 -29.54
N LEU A 228 -22.31 14.65 -29.93
CA LEU A 228 -22.51 15.86 -29.12
C LEU A 228 -23.97 16.07 -28.70
N ALA A 229 -24.93 15.63 -29.54
CA ALA A 229 -26.36 15.80 -29.27
C ALA A 229 -26.93 14.87 -28.19
N ASN A 230 -26.31 13.71 -27.93
CA ASN A 230 -26.90 12.65 -27.08
C ASN A 230 -26.09 12.31 -25.82
N ILE A 231 -24.99 13.02 -25.52
CA ILE A 231 -24.13 12.74 -24.35
C ILE A 231 -24.94 12.73 -23.04
N LYS A 232 -25.80 13.74 -22.83
CA LYS A 232 -26.62 13.86 -21.61
C LYS A 232 -27.65 12.74 -21.48
N ASP A 233 -28.20 12.30 -22.61
CA ASP A 233 -29.15 11.19 -22.63
C ASP A 233 -28.45 9.86 -22.29
N HIS A 234 -27.24 9.66 -22.79
CA HIS A 234 -26.41 8.50 -22.47
C HIS A 234 -25.99 8.46 -20.99
N GLU A 235 -25.64 9.62 -20.42
CA GLU A 235 -25.35 9.75 -18.99
C GLU A 235 -26.57 9.35 -18.14
N MET A 236 -27.75 9.89 -18.46
CA MET A 236 -29.00 9.56 -17.76
C MET A 236 -29.36 8.07 -17.91
N TRP A 237 -29.16 7.51 -19.10
CA TRP A 237 -29.40 6.10 -19.36
C TRP A 237 -28.47 5.20 -18.52
N LEU A 238 -27.17 5.51 -18.46
CA LEU A 238 -26.20 4.77 -17.65
C LEU A 238 -26.55 4.83 -16.16
N ARG A 239 -26.94 6.01 -15.66
CA ARG A 239 -27.44 6.15 -14.28
C ARG A 239 -28.68 5.29 -14.02
N MET A 240 -29.56 5.14 -15.01
CA MET A 240 -30.74 4.28 -14.88
C MET A 240 -30.36 2.79 -14.86
N GLN A 241 -29.41 2.36 -15.68
CA GLN A 241 -28.93 0.97 -15.66
C GLN A 241 -28.21 0.61 -14.35
N ALA A 242 -27.45 1.55 -13.77
CA ALA A 242 -26.71 1.36 -12.53
C ALA A 242 -27.60 0.98 -11.32
N LYS A 243 -28.91 1.24 -11.38
CA LYS A 243 -29.91 0.93 -10.33
C LYS A 243 -30.22 -0.56 -10.18
N SER A 244 -29.85 -1.40 -11.15
CA SER A 244 -30.13 -2.85 -11.10
C SER A 244 -28.88 -3.64 -11.47
N ALA A 245 -28.67 -4.81 -10.86
CA ALA A 245 -27.52 -5.66 -11.15
C ALA A 245 -27.45 -6.07 -12.64
N ALA A 246 -28.58 -6.55 -13.19
CA ALA A 246 -28.66 -6.92 -14.60
C ALA A 246 -28.58 -5.73 -15.58
N GLY A 247 -28.90 -4.52 -15.13
CA GLY A 247 -28.64 -3.29 -15.90
C GLY A 247 -27.17 -2.94 -15.89
N ARG A 248 -26.54 -3.03 -14.71
CA ARG A 248 -25.11 -2.77 -14.52
C ARG A 248 -24.25 -3.67 -15.40
N GLU A 249 -24.49 -4.98 -15.36
CA GLU A 249 -23.76 -5.96 -16.17
C GLU A 249 -23.88 -5.68 -17.67
N ARG A 250 -25.09 -5.41 -18.17
CA ARG A 250 -25.30 -5.04 -19.59
C ARG A 250 -24.58 -3.75 -19.98
N ALA A 251 -24.56 -2.75 -19.11
CA ALA A 251 -23.86 -1.50 -19.37
C ALA A 251 -22.33 -1.70 -19.40
N VAL A 252 -21.78 -2.51 -18.49
CA VAL A 252 -20.35 -2.86 -18.48
C VAL A 252 -19.97 -3.63 -19.76
N GLU A 253 -20.74 -4.66 -20.11
CA GLU A 253 -20.55 -5.45 -21.33
C GLU A 253 -20.52 -4.54 -22.56
N HIS A 254 -21.43 -3.57 -22.61
CA HIS A 254 -21.48 -2.59 -23.69
C HIS A 254 -20.27 -1.65 -23.71
N ILE A 255 -19.94 -1.05 -22.57
CA ILE A 255 -18.86 -0.07 -22.45
C ILE A 255 -17.53 -0.66 -22.95
N ILE A 256 -17.27 -1.91 -22.55
CA ILE A 256 -16.04 -2.64 -22.90
C ILE A 256 -16.15 -3.20 -24.32
N GLY A 257 -17.24 -3.92 -24.63
CA GLY A 257 -17.41 -4.68 -25.87
C GLY A 257 -17.51 -3.81 -27.13
N GLU A 258 -18.10 -2.62 -27.04
CA GLU A 258 -18.19 -1.69 -28.17
C GLU A 258 -17.10 -0.60 -28.16
N HIS A 259 -16.11 -0.73 -27.28
CA HIS A 259 -15.07 0.28 -27.10
C HIS A 259 -15.66 1.68 -26.86
N TYR A 260 -16.72 1.79 -26.08
CA TYR A 260 -17.52 3.01 -25.95
C TYR A 260 -16.69 4.23 -25.52
N ILE A 261 -15.76 4.07 -24.56
CA ILE A 261 -14.88 5.16 -24.09
C ILE A 261 -14.04 5.73 -25.26
N LYS A 262 -13.55 4.87 -26.17
CA LYS A 262 -12.82 5.32 -27.37
C LYS A 262 -13.68 6.16 -28.31
N GLN A 263 -14.96 5.83 -28.44
CA GLN A 263 -15.91 6.64 -29.20
C GLN A 263 -16.13 8.00 -28.52
N LEU A 264 -16.23 8.04 -27.19
CA LEU A 264 -16.31 9.30 -26.42
C LEU A 264 -15.09 10.19 -26.62
N ILE A 265 -13.88 9.63 -26.77
CA ILE A 265 -12.68 10.41 -27.11
C ILE A 265 -12.83 11.10 -28.46
N GLY A 266 -13.48 10.44 -29.44
CA GLY A 266 -13.80 11.06 -30.72
C GLY A 266 -14.77 12.25 -30.59
N VAL A 267 -15.73 12.17 -29.66
CA VAL A 267 -16.67 13.25 -29.34
C VAL A 267 -15.99 14.37 -28.56
N LEU A 268 -15.09 14.03 -27.62
CA LEU A 268 -14.27 14.98 -26.89
C LEU A 268 -13.49 15.88 -27.86
N ASN A 269 -12.80 15.29 -28.83
CA ASN A 269 -12.02 16.07 -29.80
C ASN A 269 -12.90 17.06 -30.57
N GLN A 270 -14.11 16.64 -30.98
CA GLN A 270 -15.06 17.53 -31.64
C GLN A 270 -15.55 18.65 -30.72
N ALA A 271 -15.82 18.34 -29.44
CA ALA A 271 -16.23 19.34 -28.45
C ALA A 271 -15.12 20.36 -28.17
N GLU A 272 -13.85 19.92 -28.11
CA GLU A 272 -12.68 20.78 -27.97
C GLU A 272 -12.49 21.67 -29.21
N ASP A 273 -12.62 21.12 -30.42
CA ASP A 273 -12.51 21.85 -31.69
C ASP A 273 -13.60 22.93 -31.85
N LEU A 274 -14.80 22.66 -31.32
CA LEU A 274 -15.92 23.60 -31.31
C LEU A 274 -15.90 24.56 -30.11
N GLU A 275 -14.94 24.39 -29.19
CA GLU A 275 -14.85 25.13 -27.91
C GLU A 275 -16.17 25.07 -27.09
N SER A 276 -16.90 23.96 -27.21
CA SER A 276 -18.22 23.79 -26.58
C SER A 276 -18.12 23.33 -25.13
N ILE A 277 -18.03 24.29 -24.22
CA ILE A 277 -17.91 24.04 -22.76
C ILE A 277 -19.08 23.19 -22.21
N ASN A 278 -20.30 23.40 -22.71
CA ASN A 278 -21.47 22.63 -22.26
C ASN A 278 -21.36 21.13 -22.56
N ASP A 279 -20.81 20.78 -23.73
CA ASP A 279 -20.64 19.39 -24.13
C ASP A 279 -19.44 18.76 -23.42
N LEU A 280 -18.38 19.54 -23.18
CA LEU A 280 -17.23 19.12 -22.38
C LEU A 280 -17.62 18.81 -20.93
N HIS A 281 -18.47 19.63 -20.31
CA HIS A 281 -19.05 19.35 -19.00
C HIS A 281 -19.91 18.08 -18.99
N ALA A 282 -20.73 17.87 -20.03
CA ALA A 282 -21.53 16.66 -20.15
C ALA A 282 -20.65 15.39 -20.30
N LEU A 283 -19.54 15.48 -21.05
CA LEU A 283 -18.57 14.39 -21.17
C LEU A 283 -17.88 14.09 -19.83
N CYS A 284 -17.56 15.12 -19.05
CA CYS A 284 -17.00 14.96 -17.71
C CYS A 284 -17.96 14.17 -16.80
N SER A 285 -19.22 14.60 -16.71
CA SER A 285 -20.24 13.94 -15.88
C SER A 285 -20.56 12.52 -16.35
N LEU A 286 -20.55 12.29 -17.66
CA LEU A 286 -20.68 10.95 -18.25
C LEU A 286 -19.52 10.04 -17.84
N MET A 287 -18.28 10.52 -17.94
CA MET A 287 -17.10 9.76 -17.56
C MET A 287 -17.07 9.47 -16.05
N GLN A 288 -17.44 10.44 -15.21
CA GLN A 288 -17.63 10.22 -13.77
C GLN A 288 -18.67 9.13 -13.51
N THR A 289 -19.80 9.16 -14.23
CA THR A 289 -20.84 8.12 -14.12
C THR A 289 -20.31 6.73 -14.48
N ILE A 290 -19.47 6.62 -15.52
CA ILE A 290 -18.83 5.36 -15.92
C ILE A 290 -17.88 4.85 -14.83
N LEU A 291 -17.09 5.73 -14.20
CA LEU A 291 -16.18 5.35 -13.11
C LEU A 291 -16.93 4.76 -11.91
N MET A 292 -18.11 5.30 -11.59
CA MET A 292 -18.97 4.84 -10.50
C MET A 292 -19.62 3.46 -10.72
N PHE A 293 -19.38 2.80 -11.86
CA PHE A 293 -19.79 1.40 -12.04
C PHE A 293 -18.95 0.44 -11.17
N ASN A 294 -17.77 0.87 -10.72
CA ASN A 294 -16.91 0.10 -9.83
C ASN A 294 -16.60 -1.29 -10.41
N ASP A 295 -16.32 -1.34 -11.70
CA ASP A 295 -16.03 -2.58 -12.44
C ASP A 295 -14.55 -2.66 -12.83
N ASN A 296 -13.92 -3.80 -12.56
CA ASN A 296 -12.50 -4.03 -12.83
C ASN A 296 -12.17 -3.92 -14.33
N GLY A 297 -13.03 -4.45 -15.21
CA GLY A 297 -12.82 -4.42 -16.66
C GLY A 297 -12.88 -3.00 -17.22
N ILE A 298 -13.73 -2.13 -16.64
CA ILE A 298 -13.75 -0.70 -16.99
C ILE A 298 -12.42 -0.03 -16.61
N PHE A 299 -11.89 -0.27 -15.41
CA PHE A 299 -10.59 0.30 -15.01
C PHE A 299 -9.44 -0.22 -15.88
N GLU A 300 -9.40 -1.52 -16.18
CA GLU A 300 -8.43 -2.09 -17.12
C GLU A 300 -8.51 -1.43 -18.50
N TYR A 301 -9.73 -1.19 -18.99
CA TYR A 301 -9.95 -0.53 -20.28
C TYR A 301 -9.49 0.94 -20.25
N ILE A 302 -9.77 1.69 -19.17
CA ILE A 302 -9.33 3.07 -18.99
C ILE A 302 -7.80 3.19 -18.95
N LEU A 303 -7.11 2.21 -18.36
CA LEU A 303 -5.66 2.24 -18.20
C LEU A 303 -4.87 1.93 -19.48
N GLN A 304 -5.54 1.62 -20.59
CA GLN A 304 -4.90 1.39 -21.89
C GLN A 304 -4.26 2.67 -22.46
N ASP A 305 -3.15 2.50 -23.20
CA ASP A 305 -2.33 3.60 -23.74
C ASP A 305 -3.11 4.61 -24.58
N ASP A 306 -4.01 4.12 -25.45
CA ASP A 306 -4.81 4.94 -26.36
C ASP A 306 -6.07 5.52 -25.71
N ILE A 307 -6.42 5.07 -24.51
CA ILE A 307 -7.65 5.46 -23.80
C ILE A 307 -7.35 6.47 -22.68
N PHE A 308 -6.29 6.21 -21.90
CA PHE A 308 -6.01 6.93 -20.65
C PHE A 308 -5.95 8.46 -20.83
N MET A 309 -5.23 8.94 -21.85
CA MET A 309 -5.10 10.38 -22.12
C MET A 309 -6.43 11.03 -22.50
N GLY A 310 -7.31 10.30 -23.18
CA GLY A 310 -8.64 10.79 -23.54
C GLY A 310 -9.56 10.86 -22.32
N VAL A 311 -9.48 9.87 -21.42
CA VAL A 311 -10.21 9.89 -20.13
C VAL A 311 -9.79 11.08 -19.28
N LEU A 312 -8.48 11.34 -19.16
CA LEU A 312 -7.98 12.55 -18.49
C LEU A 312 -8.55 13.83 -19.13
N GLY A 313 -8.61 13.88 -20.47
CA GLY A 313 -9.17 15.01 -21.20
C GLY A 313 -10.64 15.27 -20.90
N MET A 314 -11.46 14.23 -20.78
CA MET A 314 -12.87 14.37 -20.37
C MET A 314 -13.00 14.86 -18.92
N LEU A 315 -12.13 14.38 -18.02
CA LEU A 315 -12.16 14.74 -16.60
C LEU A 315 -11.59 16.14 -16.28
N GLU A 316 -10.91 16.79 -17.23
CA GLU A 316 -10.37 18.16 -17.05
C GLU A 316 -11.44 19.25 -16.92
N TYR A 317 -12.65 18.99 -17.41
CA TYR A 317 -13.74 19.97 -17.55
C TYR A 317 -14.85 19.75 -16.52
N ASP A 318 -14.49 19.81 -15.24
CA ASP A 318 -15.41 19.59 -14.12
C ASP A 318 -16.56 20.63 -14.11
N PRO A 319 -17.84 20.22 -14.20
CA PRO A 319 -18.98 21.13 -14.12
C PRO A 319 -19.09 21.86 -12.77
N GLU A 320 -18.51 21.32 -11.69
CA GLU A 320 -18.46 22.01 -10.39
C GLU A 320 -17.58 23.27 -10.43
N PHE A 321 -16.65 23.34 -11.40
CA PHE A 321 -15.75 24.47 -11.62
C PHE A 321 -15.83 24.98 -13.06
N PRO A 322 -16.95 25.61 -13.49
CA PRO A 322 -17.21 25.95 -14.89
C PRO A 322 -16.17 26.87 -15.57
N THR A 323 -15.35 27.55 -14.78
CA THR A 323 -14.36 28.52 -15.27
C THR A 323 -12.91 28.00 -15.20
N LEU A 324 -12.69 26.81 -14.66
CA LEU A 324 -11.35 26.26 -14.43
C LEU A 324 -11.16 24.96 -15.21
N LYS A 325 -9.96 24.80 -15.76
CA LYS A 325 -9.50 23.56 -16.42
C LYS A 325 -8.34 22.97 -15.64
N ALA A 326 -8.51 21.76 -15.13
CA ALA A 326 -7.54 21.13 -14.23
C ALA A 326 -6.21 20.70 -14.89
N SER A 327 -6.11 20.77 -16.23
CA SER A 327 -4.88 20.51 -17.01
C SER A 327 -4.17 19.18 -16.72
N TYR A 328 -4.93 18.14 -16.38
CA TYR A 328 -4.43 16.81 -16.02
C TYR A 328 -3.52 16.20 -17.09
N ARG A 329 -3.87 16.30 -18.39
CA ARG A 329 -3.05 15.78 -19.50
C ARG A 329 -1.68 16.44 -19.58
N ALA A 330 -1.61 17.76 -19.34
CA ALA A 330 -0.35 18.51 -19.40
C ALA A 330 0.56 18.10 -18.23
N PHE A 331 0.00 18.02 -17.02
CA PHE A 331 0.72 17.57 -15.85
C PHE A 331 1.20 16.12 -16.02
N PHE A 332 0.34 15.20 -16.44
CA PHE A 332 0.73 13.80 -16.66
C PHE A 332 1.88 13.67 -17.68
N ARG A 333 1.84 14.39 -18.81
CA ARG A 333 2.94 14.38 -19.79
C ARG A 333 4.27 14.93 -19.25
N GLN A 334 4.20 15.90 -18.35
CA GLN A 334 5.39 16.51 -17.76
C GLN A 334 6.03 15.61 -16.71
N TYR A 335 5.21 14.96 -15.87
CA TYR A 335 5.67 14.23 -14.68
C TYR A 335 5.69 12.70 -14.85
N SER A 336 4.91 12.11 -15.76
CA SER A 336 4.92 10.67 -16.07
C SER A 336 5.94 10.33 -17.16
N LYS A 337 7.20 10.75 -16.95
CA LYS A 337 8.30 10.26 -17.79
C LYS A 337 8.82 8.97 -17.18
N PHE A 338 8.39 7.85 -17.75
CA PHE A 338 8.99 6.56 -17.41
C PHE A 338 10.48 6.61 -17.70
N ARG A 339 11.29 6.52 -16.63
CA ARG A 339 12.73 6.51 -16.70
C ARG A 339 13.21 5.11 -16.39
N GLN A 340 13.57 4.38 -17.43
CA GLN A 340 14.10 3.03 -17.31
C GLN A 340 15.55 3.10 -16.82
N VAL A 341 15.75 3.02 -15.51
CA VAL A 341 17.08 3.07 -14.87
C VAL A 341 17.85 1.77 -15.13
N VAL A 342 17.12 0.64 -15.15
CA VAL A 342 17.63 -0.69 -15.48
C VAL A 342 16.75 -1.34 -16.54
N GLU A 343 17.36 -2.11 -17.43
CA GLU A 343 16.64 -2.76 -18.53
C GLU A 343 15.71 -3.88 -18.03
N ILE A 344 14.43 -3.55 -17.86
CA ILE A 344 13.36 -4.54 -17.72
C ILE A 344 13.02 -5.13 -19.09
N LYS A 345 13.34 -6.42 -19.27
CA LYS A 345 13.15 -7.16 -20.53
C LYS A 345 11.70 -7.60 -20.74
N ASP A 346 10.99 -7.89 -19.66
CA ASP A 346 9.61 -8.35 -19.71
C ASP A 346 8.64 -7.19 -20.01
N GLU A 347 8.03 -7.24 -21.19
CA GLU A 347 7.02 -6.28 -21.64
C GLU A 347 5.78 -6.25 -20.75
N SER A 348 5.38 -7.39 -20.18
CA SER A 348 4.21 -7.44 -19.28
C SER A 348 4.47 -6.65 -17.99
N ILE A 349 5.68 -6.75 -17.44
CA ILE A 349 6.09 -6.00 -16.24
C ILE A 349 6.26 -4.52 -16.55
N ARG A 350 6.80 -4.17 -17.72
CA ARG A 350 6.83 -2.76 -18.18
C ARG A 350 5.44 -2.16 -18.23
N ASN A 351 4.48 -2.89 -18.81
CA ASN A 351 3.08 -2.47 -18.84
C ASN A 351 2.49 -2.30 -17.43
N LYS A 352 2.78 -3.21 -16.49
CA LYS A 352 2.35 -3.06 -15.09
C LYS A 352 2.95 -1.82 -14.43
N ILE A 353 4.21 -1.47 -14.70
CA ILE A 353 4.82 -0.25 -14.16
C ILE A 353 4.12 1.01 -14.70
N HIS A 354 3.85 1.05 -16.01
CA HIS A 354 3.09 2.15 -16.62
C HIS A 354 1.67 2.24 -16.05
N GLN A 355 0.98 1.10 -15.92
CA GLN A 355 -0.35 1.03 -15.33
C GLN A 355 -0.34 1.51 -13.87
N THR A 356 0.64 1.11 -13.05
CA THR A 356 0.78 1.59 -11.68
C THR A 356 0.97 3.11 -11.62
N SER A 357 1.79 3.68 -12.50
CA SER A 357 1.94 5.14 -12.59
C SER A 357 0.62 5.84 -12.94
N ARG A 358 -0.14 5.28 -13.89
CA ARG A 358 -1.45 5.79 -14.30
C ARG A 358 -2.48 5.68 -13.18
N LEU A 359 -2.51 4.54 -12.48
CA LEU A 359 -3.40 4.27 -11.35
C LEU A 359 -3.18 5.24 -10.20
N LEU A 360 -1.92 5.43 -9.79
CA LEU A 360 -1.59 6.39 -8.73
C LEU A 360 -1.97 7.81 -9.14
N TYR A 361 -1.70 8.21 -10.39
CA TYR A 361 -2.10 9.52 -10.87
C TYR A 361 -3.63 9.69 -10.91
N LEU A 362 -4.35 8.68 -11.40
CA LEU A 362 -5.80 8.70 -11.45
C LEU A 362 -6.40 8.77 -10.05
N LYS A 363 -5.88 7.98 -9.10
CA LYS A 363 -6.33 7.92 -7.72
C LYS A 363 -6.01 9.19 -6.93
N ASP A 364 -4.73 9.58 -6.88
CA ASP A 364 -4.22 10.58 -5.94
C ASP A 364 -4.37 12.01 -6.46
N VAL A 365 -4.50 12.22 -7.78
CA VAL A 365 -4.57 13.55 -8.39
C VAL A 365 -5.93 13.81 -9.03
N VAL A 366 -6.38 12.91 -9.91
CA VAL A 366 -7.55 13.18 -10.76
C VAL A 366 -8.85 12.94 -10.00
N LEU A 367 -8.94 11.81 -9.29
CA LEU A 367 -10.15 11.38 -8.60
C LEU A 367 -10.14 11.69 -7.10
N ALA A 368 -9.11 12.34 -6.56
CA ALA A 368 -8.98 12.59 -5.12
C ALA A 368 -10.24 13.20 -4.44
N ARG A 369 -11.04 14.00 -5.18
CA ARG A 369 -12.32 14.57 -4.70
C ARG A 369 -13.57 13.75 -5.00
N LEU A 370 -13.46 12.77 -5.90
CA LEU A 370 -14.58 12.03 -6.52
C LEU A 370 -14.59 10.54 -6.14
N LEU A 371 -13.62 10.08 -5.33
CA LEU A 371 -13.53 8.68 -4.91
C LEU A 371 -14.54 8.38 -3.81
N ASP A 372 -15.38 7.37 -4.05
CA ASP A 372 -16.11 6.65 -3.03
C ASP A 372 -15.28 5.45 -2.52
N ASP A 373 -15.64 4.91 -1.35
CA ASP A 373 -14.90 3.80 -0.74
C ASP A 373 -14.73 2.59 -1.68
N PRO A 374 -15.76 2.17 -2.47
CA PRO A 374 -15.60 1.08 -3.42
C PRO A 374 -14.60 1.39 -4.55
N THR A 375 -14.64 2.58 -5.17
CA THR A 375 -13.66 2.93 -6.21
C THR A 375 -12.25 2.94 -5.63
N PHE A 376 -12.08 3.52 -4.44
CA PHE A 376 -10.79 3.57 -3.76
C PHE A 376 -10.24 2.17 -3.49
N GLY A 377 -11.09 1.25 -3.03
CA GLY A 377 -10.74 -0.15 -2.81
C GLY A 377 -10.28 -0.88 -4.08
N ILE A 378 -10.97 -0.68 -5.21
CA ILE A 378 -10.60 -1.28 -6.49
C ILE A 378 -9.26 -0.73 -6.98
N LEU A 379 -9.08 0.59 -6.99
CA LEU A 379 -7.83 1.22 -7.44
C LEU A 379 -6.63 0.76 -6.59
N ASN A 380 -6.79 0.68 -5.27
CA ASN A 380 -5.75 0.15 -4.39
C ASN A 380 -5.46 -1.33 -4.65
N SER A 381 -6.47 -2.13 -4.95
CA SER A 381 -6.28 -3.55 -5.30
C SER A 381 -5.46 -3.69 -6.58
N PHE A 382 -5.76 -2.91 -7.62
CA PHE A 382 -4.94 -2.89 -8.85
C PHE A 382 -3.49 -2.47 -8.58
N VAL A 383 -3.29 -1.40 -7.80
CA VAL A 383 -1.95 -0.96 -7.40
C VAL A 383 -1.21 -2.06 -6.66
N PHE A 384 -1.86 -2.71 -5.69
CA PHE A 384 -1.30 -3.81 -4.90
C PHE A 384 -0.87 -4.98 -5.79
N PHE A 385 -1.76 -5.50 -6.64
CA PHE A 385 -1.44 -6.64 -7.51
C PHE A 385 -0.29 -6.31 -8.47
N ASN A 386 -0.29 -5.11 -9.08
CA ASN A 386 0.83 -4.70 -9.93
C ASN A 386 2.14 -4.62 -9.14
N GLN A 387 2.13 -4.08 -7.91
CA GLN A 387 3.31 -4.01 -7.06
C GLN A 387 3.84 -5.39 -6.66
N VAL A 388 2.95 -6.35 -6.36
CA VAL A 388 3.31 -7.76 -6.10
C VAL A 388 4.03 -8.35 -7.30
N ASP A 389 3.50 -8.17 -8.51
CA ASP A 389 4.10 -8.73 -9.72
C ASP A 389 5.45 -8.07 -10.07
N ILE A 390 5.54 -6.74 -9.94
CA ILE A 390 6.77 -5.98 -10.18
C ILE A 390 7.87 -6.42 -9.20
N THR A 391 7.55 -6.49 -7.90
CA THR A 391 8.51 -6.86 -6.87
C THR A 391 8.95 -8.31 -7.00
N THR A 392 8.04 -9.23 -7.30
CA THR A 392 8.34 -10.65 -7.55
C THR A 392 9.25 -10.82 -8.76
N TYR A 393 8.99 -10.11 -9.85
CA TYR A 393 9.87 -10.13 -11.03
C TYR A 393 11.29 -9.68 -10.66
N ILE A 394 11.41 -8.52 -10.00
CA ILE A 394 12.70 -7.95 -9.59
C ILE A 394 13.47 -8.91 -8.67
N GLN A 395 12.81 -9.58 -7.73
CA GLN A 395 13.45 -10.57 -6.86
C GLN A 395 13.99 -11.78 -7.62
N SER A 396 13.35 -12.18 -8.72
CA SER A 396 13.73 -13.35 -9.51
C SER A 396 14.82 -13.09 -10.55
N ASP A 397 14.99 -11.84 -10.98
CA ASP A 397 15.94 -11.44 -12.02
C ASP A 397 17.31 -11.08 -11.44
N GLU A 398 18.20 -12.07 -11.37
CA GLU A 398 19.56 -11.92 -10.84
C GLU A 398 20.42 -10.92 -11.61
N GLN A 399 20.20 -10.76 -12.92
CA GLN A 399 20.95 -9.80 -13.72
C GLN A 399 20.53 -8.38 -13.37
N LEU A 400 19.22 -8.15 -13.25
CA LEU A 400 18.68 -6.87 -12.83
C LEU A 400 19.18 -6.52 -11.42
N LEU A 401 19.15 -7.47 -10.48
CA LEU A 401 19.68 -7.27 -9.13
C LEU A 401 21.17 -6.93 -9.13
N HIS A 402 21.97 -7.61 -9.96
CA HIS A 402 23.39 -7.27 -10.12
C HIS A 402 23.57 -5.82 -10.60
N ASP A 403 22.83 -5.43 -11.65
CA ASP A 403 22.96 -4.11 -12.28
C ASP A 403 22.45 -2.97 -11.40
N LEU A 404 21.58 -3.26 -10.41
CA LEU A 404 21.13 -2.30 -9.40
C LEU A 404 22.24 -1.89 -8.42
N PHE A 405 23.15 -2.82 -8.06
CA PHE A 405 24.09 -2.62 -6.95
C PHE A 405 25.57 -2.53 -7.38
N VAL A 406 25.92 -2.95 -8.58
CA VAL A 406 27.32 -2.97 -9.05
C VAL A 406 27.99 -1.59 -8.96
N ASP A 407 27.25 -0.53 -9.28
CA ASP A 407 27.77 0.85 -9.27
C ASP A 407 28.03 1.39 -7.85
N PHE A 408 27.38 0.84 -6.81
CA PHE A 408 27.58 1.26 -5.42
C PHE A 408 28.71 0.51 -4.70
N ARG A 409 29.13 -0.64 -5.23
CA ARG A 409 30.22 -1.45 -4.65
C ARG A 409 31.62 -0.96 -5.02
N THR A 410 31.72 -0.07 -6.00
CA THR A 410 32.99 0.50 -6.45
C THR A 410 33.07 1.96 -5.99
N ASP A 411 34.11 2.29 -5.23
CA ASP A 411 34.42 3.67 -4.80
C ASP A 411 35.05 4.48 -5.96
N ASP A 412 34.59 4.25 -7.19
CA ASP A 412 35.11 4.95 -8.36
C ASP A 412 34.46 6.35 -8.41
N GLU A 413 35.21 7.35 -7.96
CA GLU A 413 34.82 8.78 -7.93
C GLU A 413 34.55 9.38 -9.32
N GLY A 414 34.77 8.60 -10.40
CA GLY A 414 34.46 8.96 -11.79
C GLY A 414 33.14 8.36 -12.33
N GLY A 415 32.34 7.69 -11.49
CA GLY A 415 31.09 7.05 -11.89
C GLY A 415 29.99 8.03 -12.36
N ASN A 416 29.02 7.54 -13.11
CA ASN A 416 27.88 8.33 -13.56
C ASN A 416 26.92 8.60 -12.38
N ASP A 417 27.19 9.64 -11.60
CA ASP A 417 26.36 10.05 -10.45
C ASP A 417 24.89 10.24 -10.82
N ALA A 418 24.58 10.66 -12.05
CA ALA A 418 23.18 10.77 -12.50
C ALA A 418 22.47 9.40 -12.51
N LYS A 419 23.16 8.33 -12.90
CA LYS A 419 22.62 6.97 -12.84
C LYS A 419 22.48 6.50 -11.39
N LYS A 420 23.46 6.77 -10.52
CA LYS A 420 23.40 6.42 -9.09
C LYS A 420 22.23 7.11 -8.39
N ARG A 421 21.97 8.40 -8.69
CA ARG A 421 20.77 9.12 -8.20
C ARG A 421 19.48 8.40 -8.57
N ASP A 422 19.35 8.02 -9.84
CA ASP A 422 18.16 7.32 -10.31
C ASP A 422 18.00 5.95 -9.66
N LEU A 423 19.11 5.23 -9.45
CA LEU A 423 19.12 3.93 -8.77
C LEU A 423 18.66 4.06 -7.31
N VAL A 424 19.11 5.08 -6.58
CA VAL A 424 18.64 5.33 -5.20
C VAL A 424 17.13 5.58 -5.18
N VAL A 425 16.63 6.43 -6.07
CA VAL A 425 15.18 6.71 -6.16
C VAL A 425 14.39 5.45 -6.54
N PHE A 426 14.92 4.63 -7.44
CA PHE A 426 14.30 3.36 -7.82
C PHE A 426 14.27 2.36 -6.65
N LEU A 427 15.39 2.20 -5.94
CA LEU A 427 15.49 1.34 -4.76
C LEU A 427 14.55 1.81 -3.65
N HIS A 428 14.45 3.13 -3.44
CA HIS A 428 13.50 3.72 -2.51
C HIS A 428 12.06 3.37 -2.87
N GLN A 429 11.66 3.57 -4.13
CA GLN A 429 10.32 3.18 -4.60
C GLN A 429 10.07 1.68 -4.43
N LEU A 430 11.06 0.83 -4.71
CA LEU A 430 10.95 -0.61 -4.53
C LEU A 430 10.74 -1.00 -3.06
N MET A 431 11.48 -0.38 -2.14
CA MET A 431 11.31 -0.58 -0.70
C MET A 431 9.94 -0.08 -0.23
N VAL A 432 9.49 1.10 -0.68
CA VAL A 432 8.16 1.63 -0.34
C VAL A 432 7.03 0.72 -0.86
N MET A 433 7.15 0.17 -2.08
CA MET A 433 6.21 -0.85 -2.58
C MET A 433 6.17 -2.09 -1.67
N GLY A 434 7.33 -2.48 -1.12
CA GLY A 434 7.44 -3.58 -0.17
C GLY A 434 6.59 -3.42 1.10
N LYS A 435 6.36 -2.19 1.58
CA LYS A 435 5.50 -1.92 2.75
C LYS A 435 4.09 -2.51 2.60
N GLY A 436 3.54 -2.45 1.38
CA GLY A 436 2.20 -2.91 1.07
C GLY A 436 2.09 -4.42 0.84
N LEU A 437 3.20 -5.16 0.76
CA LEU A 437 3.19 -6.60 0.53
C LEU A 437 2.84 -7.39 1.80
N GLN A 438 2.34 -8.62 1.62
CA GLN A 438 2.21 -9.59 2.71
C GLN A 438 3.56 -9.85 3.39
N LEU A 439 3.54 -10.12 4.71
CA LEU A 439 4.73 -10.23 5.55
C LEU A 439 5.81 -11.14 4.95
N ALA A 440 5.45 -12.33 4.47
CA ALA A 440 6.40 -13.28 3.88
C ALA A 440 7.12 -12.72 2.63
N ASN A 441 6.36 -12.13 1.70
CA ASN A 441 6.91 -11.54 0.47
C ASN A 441 7.72 -10.28 0.75
N ARG A 442 7.30 -9.48 1.73
CA ARG A 442 8.03 -8.31 2.21
C ARG A 442 9.38 -8.68 2.79
N LEU A 443 9.42 -9.67 3.68
CA LEU A 443 10.66 -10.18 4.27
C LEU A 443 11.59 -10.75 3.18
N ALA A 444 11.06 -11.50 2.21
CA ALA A 444 11.85 -12.02 1.10
C ALA A 444 12.45 -10.91 0.22
N LEU A 445 11.69 -9.84 -0.06
CA LEU A 445 12.16 -8.68 -0.83
C LEU A 445 13.32 -8.01 -0.14
N TYR A 446 13.11 -7.58 1.10
CA TYR A 446 14.07 -6.77 1.83
C TYR A 446 15.34 -7.58 2.08
N ARG A 447 15.18 -8.88 2.34
CA ARG A 447 16.31 -9.79 2.43
C ARG A 447 17.15 -9.87 1.18
N THR A 448 16.51 -10.06 0.05
CA THR A 448 17.22 -10.12 -1.24
C THR A 448 17.98 -8.82 -1.51
N LEU A 449 17.38 -7.66 -1.23
CA LEU A 449 18.01 -6.36 -1.47
C LEU A 449 19.18 -6.08 -0.53
N LEU A 450 19.02 -6.36 0.76
CA LEU A 450 20.08 -6.22 1.76
C LEU A 450 21.25 -7.16 1.48
N ASP A 451 21.00 -8.45 1.17
CA ASP A 451 22.03 -9.42 0.77
C ASP A 451 22.82 -8.97 -0.47
N ARG A 452 22.16 -8.25 -1.39
CA ARG A 452 22.74 -7.72 -2.63
C ARG A 452 23.42 -6.36 -2.46
N GLY A 453 23.36 -5.74 -1.29
CA GLY A 453 24.13 -4.54 -0.96
C GLY A 453 23.34 -3.23 -0.93
N LEU A 454 22.07 -3.28 -0.54
CA LEU A 454 21.22 -2.09 -0.35
C LEU A 454 21.87 -0.99 0.51
N LEU A 455 22.60 -1.37 1.56
CA LEU A 455 23.21 -0.41 2.49
C LEU A 455 24.32 0.43 1.86
N PHE A 456 25.01 -0.09 0.83
CA PHE A 456 25.98 0.70 0.07
C PHE A 456 25.32 1.85 -0.70
N ALA A 457 24.06 1.68 -1.12
CA ALA A 457 23.30 2.76 -1.75
C ALA A 457 22.94 3.85 -0.73
N CYS A 458 22.63 3.49 0.52
CA CYS A 458 22.40 4.44 1.61
C CYS A 458 23.67 5.24 1.95
N GLU A 459 24.82 4.56 2.09
CA GLU A 459 26.11 5.23 2.32
C GLU A 459 26.41 6.27 1.23
N TRP A 460 26.21 5.90 -0.03
CA TRP A 460 26.42 6.83 -1.14
C TRP A 460 25.41 7.99 -1.12
N ALA A 461 24.14 7.71 -0.80
CA ALA A 461 23.09 8.72 -0.72
C ALA A 461 23.39 9.78 0.35
N PHE A 462 23.89 9.38 1.52
CA PHE A 462 24.21 10.30 2.63
C PHE A 462 25.41 11.21 2.37
N ARG A 463 26.23 10.91 1.35
CA ARG A 463 27.30 11.80 0.87
C ARG A 463 26.80 12.89 -0.09
N GLN A 464 25.55 12.79 -0.57
CA GLN A 464 24.97 13.74 -1.51
C GLN A 464 24.43 15.00 -0.81
N ARG A 465 24.23 16.07 -1.58
CA ARG A 465 23.67 17.34 -1.08
C ARG A 465 22.18 17.53 -1.39
N GLU A 466 21.62 16.69 -2.26
CA GLU A 466 20.25 16.83 -2.71
C GLU A 466 19.27 16.22 -1.70
N ALA A 467 18.33 17.05 -1.21
CA ALA A 467 17.33 16.61 -0.23
C ALA A 467 16.55 15.36 -0.69
N VAL A 468 16.17 15.30 -1.97
CA VAL A 468 15.44 14.15 -2.54
C VAL A 468 16.20 12.84 -2.36
N ILE A 469 17.52 12.85 -2.58
CA ILE A 469 18.38 11.66 -2.45
C ILE A 469 18.61 11.34 -0.97
N LEU A 470 18.81 12.36 -0.13
CA LEU A 470 18.96 12.19 1.31
C LEU A 470 17.72 11.57 1.96
N HIS A 471 16.53 12.07 1.63
CA HIS A 471 15.26 11.50 2.13
C HIS A 471 15.03 10.07 1.62
N ALA A 472 15.32 9.80 0.35
CA ALA A 472 15.22 8.46 -0.21
C ALA A 472 16.15 7.48 0.53
N GLY A 473 17.43 7.84 0.71
CA GLY A 473 18.39 7.03 1.48
C GLY A 473 18.00 6.85 2.93
N ALA A 474 17.44 7.91 3.55
CA ALA A 474 16.98 7.87 4.93
C ALA A 474 15.80 6.92 5.11
N GLU A 475 14.80 6.98 4.24
CA GLU A 475 13.65 6.07 4.31
C GLU A 475 14.03 4.62 3.98
N ILE A 476 14.96 4.40 3.03
CA ILE A 476 15.53 3.06 2.80
C ILE A 476 16.17 2.52 4.08
N LEU A 477 16.99 3.33 4.77
CA LEU A 477 17.65 2.93 6.00
C LEU A 477 16.63 2.62 7.12
N THR A 478 15.65 3.50 7.33
CA THR A 478 14.59 3.29 8.32
C THR A 478 13.88 1.96 8.05
N LEU A 479 13.49 1.69 6.80
CA LEU A 479 12.85 0.44 6.43
C LEU A 479 13.73 -0.79 6.63
N ALA A 480 15.02 -0.69 6.31
CA ALA A 480 15.97 -1.76 6.54
C ALA A 480 16.11 -2.07 8.03
N VAL A 481 16.21 -1.05 8.88
CA VAL A 481 16.32 -1.18 10.34
C VAL A 481 15.03 -1.76 10.93
N GLU A 482 13.85 -1.28 10.54
CA GLU A 482 12.55 -1.79 11.01
C GLU A 482 12.36 -3.29 10.73
N HIS A 483 12.95 -3.81 9.65
CA HIS A 483 12.73 -5.19 9.22
C HIS A 483 13.83 -6.16 9.67
N ASP A 484 15.09 -5.72 9.63
CA ASP A 484 16.20 -6.49 10.21
C ASP A 484 17.35 -5.58 10.69
N VAL A 485 17.23 -5.18 11.96
CA VAL A 485 18.26 -4.43 12.68
C VAL A 485 19.60 -5.18 12.69
N ASN A 486 19.60 -6.51 12.80
CA ASN A 486 20.83 -7.29 12.93
C ASN A 486 21.60 -7.38 11.61
N ALA A 487 20.93 -7.46 10.46
CA ALA A 487 21.59 -7.34 9.16
C ALA A 487 22.34 -6.01 9.03
N VAL A 488 21.72 -4.90 9.46
CA VAL A 488 22.35 -3.57 9.42
C VAL A 488 23.55 -3.51 10.38
N ARG A 489 23.43 -4.03 11.61
CA ARG A 489 24.56 -4.12 12.56
C ARG A 489 25.73 -4.93 12.02
N LEU A 490 25.45 -6.10 11.42
CA LEU A 490 26.47 -6.99 10.86
C LEU A 490 27.16 -6.38 9.64
N HIS A 491 26.44 -5.62 8.82
CA HIS A 491 27.04 -4.82 7.74
C HIS A 491 28.04 -3.81 8.30
N VAL A 492 27.64 -3.02 9.29
CA VAL A 492 28.52 -2.01 9.93
C VAL A 492 29.77 -2.64 10.54
N LEU A 493 29.62 -3.76 11.26
CA LEU A 493 30.76 -4.47 11.87
C LEU A 493 31.71 -5.06 10.82
N ARG A 494 31.18 -5.55 9.69
CA ARG A 494 32.01 -6.01 8.57
C ARG A 494 32.80 -4.85 7.96
N GLU A 495 32.17 -3.70 7.78
CA GLU A 495 32.85 -2.50 7.26
C GLU A 495 33.97 -2.02 8.19
N GLU A 496 33.77 -2.11 9.51
CA GLU A 496 34.81 -1.82 10.49
C GLU A 496 35.98 -2.80 10.41
N GLU A 497 35.72 -4.12 10.27
CA GLU A 497 36.77 -5.13 10.14
C GLU A 497 37.67 -4.88 8.91
N ILE A 498 37.09 -4.43 7.80
CA ILE A 498 37.84 -4.05 6.59
C ILE A 498 38.35 -2.61 6.61
N SER A 499 38.21 -1.91 7.75
CA SER A 499 38.64 -0.51 7.96
C SER A 499 38.06 0.49 6.95
N ARG A 500 36.83 0.23 6.48
CA ARG A 500 36.07 1.16 5.63
C ARG A 500 35.26 2.13 6.51
N ARG A 501 34.97 3.30 5.96
CA ARG A 501 34.04 4.25 6.61
C ARG A 501 32.65 3.61 6.65
N THR A 502 32.13 3.44 7.86
CA THR A 502 30.89 2.69 8.07
C THR A 502 29.64 3.53 7.81
N LEU A 503 28.53 2.85 7.52
CA LEU A 503 27.20 3.47 7.42
C LEU A 503 26.85 4.36 8.63
N VAL A 504 27.18 3.95 9.87
CA VAL A 504 26.90 4.75 11.09
C VAL A 504 27.67 6.06 11.08
N LEU A 505 28.92 6.07 10.60
CA LEU A 505 29.70 7.30 10.47
C LEU A 505 29.15 8.23 9.38
N GLU A 506 28.54 7.69 8.32
CA GLU A 506 27.82 8.50 7.33
C GLU A 506 26.56 9.13 7.92
N VAL A 507 25.78 8.37 8.71
CA VAL A 507 24.62 8.91 9.43
C VAL A 507 25.04 10.02 10.39
N ILE A 508 26.13 9.85 11.15
CA ILE A 508 26.65 10.90 12.04
C ILE A 508 27.09 12.13 11.26
N GLY A 509 27.79 11.95 10.13
CA GLY A 509 28.17 13.06 9.25
C GLY A 509 26.95 13.82 8.70
N LEU A 510 25.88 13.09 8.36
CA LEU A 510 24.61 13.69 7.95
C LEU A 510 23.95 14.48 9.08
N LEU A 511 23.88 13.92 10.29
CA LEU A 511 23.32 14.60 11.47
C LEU A 511 24.04 15.91 11.80
N GLN A 512 25.35 15.96 11.60
CA GLN A 512 26.15 17.16 11.87
C GLN A 512 26.04 18.23 10.79
N SER A 513 25.69 17.84 9.56
CA SER A 513 25.66 18.75 8.41
C SER A 513 24.25 19.20 8.01
N THR A 514 23.23 18.40 8.31
CA THR A 514 21.85 18.70 7.95
C THR A 514 21.25 19.82 8.80
N ARG A 515 20.39 20.64 8.18
CA ARG A 515 19.54 21.63 8.86
C ARG A 515 18.08 21.21 8.90
N ASP A 516 17.73 20.14 8.19
CA ASP A 516 16.39 19.61 8.13
C ASP A 516 16.09 18.82 9.41
N GLN A 517 15.14 19.32 10.18
CA GLN A 517 14.73 18.72 11.46
C GLN A 517 14.03 17.37 11.27
N GLY A 518 13.25 17.19 10.19
CA GLY A 518 12.56 15.95 9.90
C GLY A 518 13.55 14.84 9.56
N LEU A 519 14.52 15.14 8.68
CA LEU A 519 15.60 14.21 8.34
C LEU A 519 16.45 13.87 9.57
N MET A 520 16.76 14.87 10.40
CA MET A 520 17.53 14.67 11.64
C MET A 520 16.80 13.73 12.59
N GLN A 521 15.50 13.96 12.85
CA GLN A 521 14.68 13.11 13.71
C GLN A 521 14.62 11.67 13.20
N GLN A 522 14.43 11.49 11.89
CA GLN A 522 14.36 10.16 11.28
C GLN A 522 15.68 9.38 11.40
N MET A 523 16.83 10.07 11.22
CA MET A 523 18.15 9.47 11.38
C MET A 523 18.49 9.17 12.83
N ILE A 524 18.06 10.02 13.77
CA ILE A 524 18.19 9.75 15.20
C ILE A 524 17.38 8.52 15.59
N GLU A 525 16.14 8.39 15.13
CA GLU A 525 15.32 7.21 15.46
C GLU A 525 15.94 5.93 14.89
N SER A 526 16.40 5.97 13.63
CA SER A 526 17.09 4.82 13.01
C SER A 526 18.37 4.44 13.79
N LEU A 527 19.15 5.42 14.25
CA LEU A 527 20.33 5.19 15.07
C LEU A 527 19.99 4.66 16.47
N LYS A 528 18.90 5.15 17.07
CA LYS A 528 18.39 4.71 18.36
C LYS A 528 17.95 3.24 18.29
N THR A 529 17.14 2.86 17.29
CA THR A 529 16.75 1.46 17.08
C THR A 529 17.96 0.54 16.86
N LEU A 530 19.02 1.03 16.19
CA LEU A 530 20.27 0.28 16.04
C LEU A 530 20.99 0.04 17.38
N LEU A 531 20.87 0.97 18.34
CA LEU A 531 21.49 0.88 19.67
C LEU A 531 20.62 0.18 20.71
N GLU A 532 19.30 0.13 20.50
CA GLU A 532 18.37 -0.54 21.38
C GLU A 532 18.58 -2.07 21.36
N GLY A 533 18.68 -2.67 22.54
CA GLY A 533 18.68 -4.13 22.70
C GLY A 533 17.32 -4.71 22.34
N GLY A 534 17.19 -5.28 21.13
CA GLY A 534 15.98 -5.99 20.73
C GLY A 534 15.84 -7.32 21.48
N GLN A 535 14.59 -7.71 21.77
CA GLN A 535 14.25 -9.11 22.07
C GLN A 535 14.87 -9.99 20.97
N GLU A 536 15.45 -11.13 21.36
CA GLU A 536 16.01 -12.12 20.42
C GLU A 536 14.89 -12.63 19.49
N ASN A 537 14.58 -11.89 18.41
CA ASN A 537 13.79 -12.43 17.33
C ASN A 537 14.64 -13.51 16.66
N GLU A 538 14.19 -14.75 16.83
CA GLU A 538 14.84 -16.01 16.47
C GLU A 538 15.05 -16.23 14.95
N VAL A 539 15.18 -15.17 14.15
CA VAL A 539 15.29 -15.24 12.68
C VAL A 539 16.59 -14.59 12.19
N SER A 540 17.72 -14.95 12.81
CA SER A 540 19.05 -14.74 12.22
C SER A 540 19.28 -15.74 11.07
N PHE A 541 18.59 -15.54 9.94
CA PHE A 541 18.69 -16.39 8.72
C PHE A 541 19.45 -15.68 7.56
N TRP A 542 20.13 -14.59 7.86
CA TRP A 542 20.63 -13.62 6.89
C TRP A 542 22.00 -13.93 6.29
N PHE A 543 22.68 -14.94 6.80
CA PHE A 543 23.88 -15.48 6.15
C PHE A 543 23.65 -16.96 5.85
N LYS A 544 23.38 -17.26 4.57
CA LYS A 544 23.45 -18.64 4.04
C LYS A 544 24.85 -19.25 4.19
N ASP A 545 25.87 -18.43 4.42
CA ASP A 545 27.20 -18.90 4.70
C ASP A 545 27.38 -19.09 6.21
N GLU A 546 27.00 -20.29 6.67
CA GLU A 546 27.15 -20.77 8.04
C GLU A 546 28.59 -20.59 8.55
N LEU A 547 29.59 -20.48 7.68
CA LEU A 547 30.97 -20.16 8.03
C LEU A 547 31.17 -18.72 8.51
N THR A 548 30.49 -17.71 7.94
CA THR A 548 30.73 -16.30 8.30
C THR A 548 30.12 -15.96 9.65
N VAL A 549 28.89 -16.43 9.90
CA VAL A 549 28.24 -16.29 11.22
C VAL A 549 28.99 -17.12 12.25
N LYS A 550 29.43 -18.34 11.93
CA LYS A 550 30.26 -19.13 12.86
C LYS A 550 31.67 -18.54 13.01
N GLN A 551 32.24 -17.79 12.07
CA GLN A 551 33.53 -17.11 12.26
C GLN A 551 33.37 -15.89 13.15
N PHE A 552 32.35 -15.05 12.94
CA PHE A 552 32.06 -13.92 13.82
C PHE A 552 31.65 -14.38 15.23
N ALA A 553 30.79 -15.40 15.34
CA ALA A 553 30.40 -16.01 16.62
C ALA A 553 31.51 -16.84 17.28
N ARG A 554 32.54 -17.29 16.54
CA ARG A 554 33.72 -17.95 17.13
C ARG A 554 34.83 -16.99 17.55
N VAL A 555 34.83 -15.75 17.06
CA VAL A 555 35.86 -14.75 17.40
C VAL A 555 35.43 -13.86 18.58
N LYS A 556 34.13 -13.67 18.82
CA LYS A 556 33.60 -13.02 20.03
C LYS A 556 32.42 -13.82 20.57
N GLU A 557 32.52 -14.30 21.81
CA GLU A 557 31.44 -14.99 22.56
C GLU A 557 30.24 -14.06 22.89
N MET A 558 30.19 -12.85 22.32
CA MET A 558 29.20 -11.81 22.63
C MET A 558 28.09 -11.75 21.56
N PRO A 559 26.83 -11.51 21.97
CA PRO A 559 25.74 -11.16 21.06
C PRO A 559 26.12 -10.03 20.08
N VAL A 560 25.57 -10.10 18.86
CA VAL A 560 25.82 -9.10 17.78
C VAL A 560 25.51 -7.68 18.25
N VAL A 561 24.43 -7.52 19.03
CA VAL A 561 24.02 -6.21 19.59
C VAL A 561 25.05 -5.64 20.56
N GLU A 562 25.66 -6.48 21.42
CA GLU A 562 26.67 -6.02 22.37
C GLU A 562 27.96 -5.63 21.64
N THR A 563 28.35 -6.42 20.64
CA THR A 563 29.52 -6.12 19.80
C THR A 563 29.33 -4.80 19.04
N PHE A 564 28.14 -4.59 18.47
CA PHE A 564 27.78 -3.34 17.81
C PHE A 564 27.75 -2.15 18.79
N THR A 565 27.20 -2.35 19.98
CA THR A 565 27.14 -1.31 21.02
C THR A 565 28.54 -0.90 21.45
N GLN A 566 29.45 -1.87 21.67
CA GLN A 566 30.84 -1.59 21.96
C GLN A 566 31.50 -0.78 20.84
N TYR A 567 31.34 -1.22 19.58
CA TYR A 567 31.82 -0.49 18.40
C TYR A 567 31.33 0.97 18.39
N PHE A 568 30.04 1.19 18.68
CA PHE A 568 29.46 2.53 18.69
C PHE A 568 30.11 3.43 19.74
N TYR A 569 30.24 2.96 20.98
CA TYR A 569 30.85 3.76 22.05
C TYR A 569 32.36 3.99 21.84
N ASP A 570 33.07 3.01 21.28
CA ASP A 570 34.52 3.11 21.06
C ASP A 570 34.88 4.04 19.90
N LEU A 571 34.11 4.03 18.79
CA LEU A 571 34.50 4.70 17.53
C LEU A 571 33.55 5.80 17.06
N CYS A 572 32.27 5.76 17.44
CA CYS A 572 31.23 6.64 16.90
C CYS A 572 30.78 7.73 17.88
N ALA A 573 30.64 7.40 19.17
CA ALA A 573 30.06 8.29 20.17
C ALA A 573 30.82 9.62 20.30
N ALA A 574 32.15 9.59 20.32
CA ALA A 574 32.97 10.80 20.39
C ALA A 574 32.73 11.74 19.20
N GLN A 575 32.50 11.21 18.00
CA GLN A 575 32.18 12.01 16.82
C GLN A 575 30.77 12.58 16.93
N LEU A 576 29.77 11.76 17.27
CA LEU A 576 28.38 12.19 17.42
C LEU A 576 28.24 13.38 18.39
N PHE A 577 28.90 13.31 19.54
CA PHE A 577 28.82 14.35 20.58
C PHE A 577 29.83 15.51 20.41
N ALA A 578 30.71 15.46 19.41
CA ALA A 578 31.72 16.51 19.19
C ALA A 578 31.15 17.94 19.15
N PRO A 579 30.01 18.22 18.49
CA PRO A 579 29.40 19.56 18.51
C PRO A 579 28.98 20.01 19.91
N VAL A 580 28.51 19.10 20.75
CA VAL A 580 28.11 19.37 22.14
C VAL A 580 29.34 19.62 23.01
N SER A 581 30.39 18.82 22.84
CA SER A 581 31.66 18.99 23.55
C SER A 581 32.40 20.28 23.17
N ALA A 582 32.11 20.84 22.00
CA ALA A 582 32.66 22.13 21.55
C ALA A 582 31.90 23.34 22.08
N LEU A 583 30.77 23.16 22.78
CA LEU A 583 30.03 24.26 23.39
C LEU A 583 30.83 24.86 24.55
N PRO A 584 30.82 26.20 24.74
CA PRO A 584 31.46 26.85 25.88
C PRO A 584 30.90 26.30 27.20
N GLU A 585 31.73 26.17 28.23
CA GLU A 585 31.22 25.85 29.57
C GLU A 585 30.28 26.96 30.04
N LEU A 586 29.18 26.60 30.71
CA LEU A 586 28.18 27.55 31.22
C LEU A 586 28.79 28.64 32.12
N LYS A 587 29.94 28.36 32.75
CA LYS A 587 30.70 29.31 33.57
C LYS A 587 31.32 30.45 32.74
N ASP A 588 31.74 30.18 31.51
CA ASP A 588 32.34 31.17 30.61
C ASP A 588 31.28 32.09 29.99
N LEU A 589 30.01 31.71 30.04
CA LEU A 589 28.86 32.52 29.62
C LEU A 589 28.33 33.43 30.74
N SER A 590 28.76 33.24 32.00
CA SER A 590 28.31 34.03 33.16
C SER A 590 29.01 35.39 33.33
N GLY A 591 29.81 35.80 32.34
CA GLY A 591 30.57 37.05 32.34
C GLY A 591 30.10 38.12 31.35
N VAL A 592 28.91 37.98 30.74
CA VAL A 592 28.28 38.99 29.87
C VAL A 592 27.11 39.67 30.55
#